data_AF-A0A6N2XM28-F1
#
_entry.id   AF-A0A6N2XM28-F1
#
_cell.length_a   1.000
_cell.length_b   1.000
_cell.length_c   1.000
_cell.angle_alpha   90.00
_cell.angle_beta   90.00
_cell.angle_gamma   90.00
#
_symmetry.space_group_name_H-M   'P 1'
#
loop_
_entity.id
_entity.type
_entity.pdbx_description
1 polymer ?
#
loop_
_entity_poly.entity_id
_entity_poly.type
_entity_poly.pdbx_seq_one_letter_code
_entity_poly.pdbx_strand_id
1 'polypeptide(L)'
;MKDNILSLPNDVLGDIFREIYSEYEKSIRSMFTAPVCDLEITAQQVAKAFDKRGLIEYAPQFYIFATGVFIGIKNRKNPYQEINEWVAAYRMAKEMNVNVSDIDPRKAFEYYLSKNKKL
;
A
#
# COMPACT_ATOMS: atom_id res chain seq x y z
N MET A 1 -9.30 -23.03 -14.23
CA MET A 1 -8.89 -21.75 -13.62
C MET A 1 -7.37 -21.74 -13.48
N LYS A 2 -6.63 -21.61 -14.58
CA LYS A 2 -5.15 -21.51 -14.55
C LYS A 2 -4.65 -20.11 -14.93
N ASP A 3 -5.55 -19.12 -14.94
CA ASP A 3 -5.30 -17.80 -15.52
C ASP A 3 -5.82 -16.68 -14.63
N ASN A 4 -6.07 -16.93 -13.34
CA ASN A 4 -6.48 -15.91 -12.37
C ASN A 4 -5.45 -15.85 -11.24
N ILE A 5 -4.89 -14.68 -10.97
CA ILE A 5 -3.88 -14.51 -9.92
C ILE A 5 -4.39 -14.94 -8.53
N LEU A 6 -5.70 -14.90 -8.30
CA LEU A 6 -6.35 -15.35 -7.06
C LEU A 6 -6.37 -16.87 -6.88
N SER A 7 -6.01 -17.65 -7.91
CA SER A 7 -5.83 -19.09 -7.76
C SER A 7 -4.44 -19.47 -7.23
N LEU A 8 -3.52 -18.51 -7.10
CA LEU A 8 -2.20 -18.75 -6.53
C LEU A 8 -2.26 -18.86 -5.00
N PRO A 9 -1.42 -19.70 -4.38
CA PRO A 9 -1.26 -19.73 -2.93
C PRO A 9 -0.82 -18.37 -2.35
N ASN A 10 -1.28 -18.07 -1.13
CA ASN A 10 -0.99 -16.79 -0.46
C ASN A 10 0.50 -16.56 -0.21
N ASP A 11 1.25 -17.62 0.09
CA ASP A 11 2.71 -17.60 0.26
C ASP A 11 3.43 -17.23 -1.04
N VAL A 12 3.00 -17.79 -2.17
CA VAL A 12 3.53 -17.45 -3.50
C VAL A 12 3.30 -15.97 -3.83
N LEU A 13 2.08 -15.46 -3.60
CA LEU A 13 1.76 -14.04 -3.79
C LEU A 13 2.56 -13.15 -2.85
N GLY A 14 2.71 -13.57 -1.59
CA GLY A 14 3.49 -12.85 -0.57
C GLY A 14 4.97 -12.74 -0.94
N ASP A 15 5.56 -13.82 -1.45
CA ASP A 15 6.98 -13.84 -1.84
C ASP A 15 7.25 -12.98 -3.07
N ILE A 16 6.37 -13.03 -4.08
CA ILE A 16 6.46 -12.16 -5.27
C ILE A 16 6.30 -10.69 -4.88
N PHE A 17 5.32 -10.38 -4.02
CA PHE A 17 5.13 -9.02 -3.51
C PHE A 17 6.37 -8.54 -2.76
N ARG A 18 6.94 -9.35 -1.87
CA ARG A 18 8.14 -9.00 -1.11
C ARG A 18 9.34 -8.74 -2.01
N GLU A 19 9.60 -9.58 -3.02
CA GLU A 19 10.70 -9.38 -3.97
C GLU A 19 10.55 -8.00 -4.66
N ILE A 20 9.40 -7.75 -5.26
CA ILE A 20 9.14 -6.50 -5.99
C ILE A 20 9.15 -5.30 -5.03
N TYR A 21 8.47 -5.39 -3.88
CA TYR A 21 8.38 -4.29 -2.91
C TYR A 21 9.74 -3.93 -2.31
N SER A 22 10.58 -4.91 -1.99
CA SER A 22 11.88 -4.68 -1.35
C SER A 22 12.82 -3.82 -2.20
N GLU A 23 12.77 -3.95 -3.53
CA GLU A 23 13.53 -3.09 -4.45
C GLU A 23 13.11 -1.62 -4.37
N TYR A 24 11.89 -1.36 -3.90
CA TYR A 24 11.22 -0.07 -4.00
C TYR A 24 10.75 0.52 -2.69
N GLU A 25 10.93 -0.17 -1.57
CA GLU A 25 10.44 0.26 -0.26
C GLU A 25 10.86 1.70 0.06
N LYS A 26 12.14 2.05 -0.16
CA LYS A 26 12.64 3.42 0.08
C LYS A 26 11.91 4.46 -0.77
N SER A 27 11.72 4.17 -2.05
CA SER A 27 11.07 5.07 -3.01
C SER A 27 9.58 5.19 -2.73
N ILE A 28 8.89 4.08 -2.46
CA ILE A 28 7.49 4.05 -2.04
C ILE A 28 7.31 4.86 -0.75
N ARG A 29 8.18 4.67 0.25
CA ARG A 29 8.14 5.46 1.50
C ARG A 29 8.36 6.95 1.23
N SER A 30 9.18 7.31 0.24
CA SER A 30 9.40 8.71 -0.15
C SER A 30 8.21 9.35 -0.87
N MET A 31 7.38 8.58 -1.60
CA MET A 31 6.13 9.07 -2.20
C MET A 31 5.15 9.62 -1.14
N PHE A 32 5.27 9.18 0.11
CA PHE A 32 4.45 9.62 1.22
C PHE A 32 5.02 10.87 1.94
N THR A 33 6.24 11.31 1.61
CA THR A 33 6.93 12.39 2.34
C THR A 33 7.54 13.49 1.45
N ALA A 34 7.63 13.31 0.13
CA ALA A 34 8.29 14.24 -0.80
C ALA A 34 7.48 14.43 -2.10
N PRO A 35 7.66 15.55 -2.85
CA PRO A 35 6.97 15.74 -4.12
C PRO A 35 7.54 14.79 -5.18
N VAL A 36 6.61 14.15 -5.92
CA VAL A 36 6.80 13.35 -7.15
C VAL A 36 8.05 12.48 -7.14
N CYS A 37 7.90 11.24 -6.67
CA CYS A 37 8.93 10.21 -6.85
C CYS A 37 8.82 9.62 -8.27
N ASP A 38 9.88 9.75 -9.07
CA ASP A 38 10.01 9.10 -10.38
C ASP A 38 10.42 7.63 -10.21
N LEU A 39 9.53 6.83 -9.64
CA LEU A 39 9.75 5.40 -9.52
C LEU A 39 8.48 4.62 -9.81
N GLU A 40 8.35 4.23 -11.08
CA GLU A 40 7.36 3.29 -11.56
C GLU A 40 7.95 1.89 -11.50
N ILE A 41 7.25 0.96 -10.84
CA ILE A 41 7.47 -0.47 -11.06
C ILE A 41 7.30 -0.70 -12.57
N THR A 42 8.31 -1.29 -13.24
CA THR A 42 8.22 -1.53 -14.68
C THR A 42 7.57 -2.88 -14.97
N ALA A 43 6.90 -2.99 -16.13
CA ALA A 43 6.33 -4.25 -16.58
C ALA A 43 7.38 -5.36 -16.70
N GLN A 44 8.61 -5.01 -17.08
CA GLN A 44 9.73 -5.95 -17.22
C GLN A 44 10.09 -6.61 -15.88
N GLN A 45 10.10 -5.86 -14.78
CA GLN A 45 10.44 -6.40 -13.47
C GLN A 45 9.37 -7.33 -12.93
N VAL A 46 8.10 -6.96 -13.11
CA VAL A 46 6.99 -7.85 -12.77
C VAL A 46 7.08 -9.13 -13.59
N ALA A 47 7.23 -9.03 -14.91
CA ALA A 47 7.40 -10.20 -15.78
C ALA A 47 8.57 -11.09 -15.32
N LYS A 48 9.73 -10.51 -15.01
CA LYS A 48 10.91 -11.24 -14.52
C LYS A 48 10.65 -11.95 -13.19
N ALA A 49 9.96 -11.32 -12.23
CA ALA A 49 9.68 -11.92 -10.93
C ALA A 49 8.74 -13.14 -11.04
N PHE A 50 7.78 -13.07 -11.95
CA PHE A 50 6.84 -14.17 -12.22
C PHE A 50 7.47 -15.28 -13.09
N ASP A 51 8.30 -14.93 -14.09
CA ASP A 51 8.99 -15.89 -14.97
C ASP A 51 9.93 -16.81 -14.17
N LYS A 52 10.71 -16.25 -13.23
CA LYS A 52 11.58 -17.02 -12.31
C LYS A 52 10.85 -18.15 -11.56
N ARG A 53 9.53 -18.07 -11.45
CA ARG A 53 8.68 -19.02 -10.71
C ARG A 53 7.80 -19.87 -11.63
N GLY A 54 7.92 -19.72 -12.96
CA GLY A 54 7.05 -20.39 -13.92
C GLY A 54 5.60 -19.91 -13.86
N LEU A 55 5.38 -18.62 -13.55
CA LEU A 55 4.06 -18.02 -13.33
C LEU A 55 3.80 -16.82 -14.26
N ILE A 56 4.49 -16.77 -15.41
CA ILE A 56 4.50 -15.61 -16.30
C ILE A 56 3.10 -15.18 -16.76
N GLU A 57 2.15 -16.12 -16.85
CA GLU A 57 0.76 -15.90 -17.22
C GLU A 57 -0.02 -15.01 -16.23
N TYR A 58 0.44 -14.90 -14.97
CA TYR A 58 -0.20 -14.07 -13.94
C TYR A 58 0.40 -12.65 -13.83
N ALA A 59 1.57 -12.41 -14.42
CA ALA A 59 2.26 -11.12 -14.36
C ALA A 59 1.42 -9.92 -14.81
N PRO A 60 0.60 -10.01 -15.89
CA PRO A 60 -0.23 -8.88 -16.33
C PRO A 60 -1.25 -8.44 -15.28
N GLN A 61 -1.88 -9.39 -14.59
CA GLN A 61 -2.90 -9.08 -13.57
C GLN A 61 -2.28 -8.34 -12.37
N PHE A 62 -1.10 -8.78 -11.93
CA PHE A 62 -0.36 -8.09 -10.87
C PHE A 62 0.06 -6.69 -11.30
N TYR A 63 0.60 -6.54 -12.52
CA TYR A 63 1.06 -5.26 -13.03
C TYR A 63 -0.07 -4.22 -13.14
N ILE A 64 -1.23 -4.64 -13.64
CA ILE A 64 -2.43 -3.78 -13.72
C ILE A 64 -2.87 -3.34 -12.31
N PHE A 65 -2.93 -4.27 -11.35
CA PHE A 65 -3.31 -3.96 -9.97
C PHE A 65 -2.33 -2.96 -9.33
N ALA A 66 -1.03 -3.26 -9.37
CA ALA A 66 0.00 -2.40 -8.80
C ALA A 66 -0.06 -0.99 -9.42
N THR A 67 -0.11 -0.90 -10.75
CA THR A 67 -0.19 0.38 -11.47
C THR A 67 -1.45 1.17 -11.09
N GLY A 68 -2.61 0.51 -10.98
CA GLY A 68 -3.85 1.17 -10.55
C GLY A 68 -3.76 1.74 -9.13
N VAL A 69 -3.15 1.01 -8.20
CA VAL A 69 -2.90 1.48 -6.83
C VAL A 69 -1.95 2.69 -6.84
N PHE A 70 -0.84 2.62 -7.58
CA PHE A 70 0.16 3.71 -7.63
C PHE A 70 -0.37 4.98 -8.31
N ILE A 71 -1.12 4.86 -9.42
CA ILE A 71 -1.77 6.02 -10.07
C ILE A 71 -2.77 6.68 -9.12
N GLY A 72 -3.58 5.87 -8.41
CA GLY A 72 -4.53 6.37 -7.43
C GLY A 72 -3.86 7.18 -6.31
N ILE A 73 -2.68 6.74 -5.85
CA ILE A 73 -1.89 7.44 -4.82
C ILE A 73 -1.25 8.71 -5.40
N LYS A 74 -0.67 8.66 -6.61
CA LYS A 74 -0.02 9.81 -7.28
C LYS A 74 -0.98 10.99 -7.49
N ASN A 75 -2.27 10.71 -7.69
CA ASN A 75 -3.29 11.74 -7.88
C ASN A 75 -3.85 12.32 -6.56
N ARG A 76 -3.41 11.84 -5.39
CA ARG A 76 -3.83 12.38 -4.08
C ARG A 76 -2.88 13.45 -3.58
N LYS A 77 -3.42 14.49 -2.94
CA LYS A 77 -2.63 15.63 -2.43
C LYS A 77 -1.78 15.28 -1.22
N ASN A 78 -2.24 14.40 -0.32
CA ASN A 78 -1.48 14.01 0.87
C ASN A 78 -1.90 12.62 1.41
N PRO A 79 -1.63 11.52 0.67
CA PRO A 79 -2.07 10.18 1.03
C PRO A 79 -1.48 9.69 2.37
N TYR A 80 -0.32 10.22 2.79
CA TYR A 80 0.30 9.89 4.08
C TYR A 80 -0.48 10.46 5.26
N GLN A 81 -0.93 11.71 5.17
CA GLN A 81 -1.77 12.29 6.20
C GLN A 81 -3.12 11.56 6.26
N GLU A 82 -3.75 11.31 5.10
CA GLU A 82 -5.03 10.58 5.05
C GLU A 82 -4.97 9.21 5.76
N ILE A 83 -3.92 8.41 5.50
CA ILE A 83 -3.82 7.11 6.17
C ILE A 83 -3.54 7.25 7.67
N ASN A 84 -2.74 8.23 8.09
CA ASN A 84 -2.46 8.46 9.50
C ASN A 84 -3.67 9.01 10.26
N GLU A 85 -4.53 9.78 9.60
CA GLU A 85 -5.83 10.19 10.14
C GLU A 85 -6.72 8.98 10.44
N TRP A 86 -6.77 8.01 9.54
CA TRP A 86 -7.50 6.77 9.79
C TRP A 86 -6.83 5.89 10.85
N VAL A 87 -5.50 5.75 10.85
CA VAL A 87 -4.77 5.03 11.92
C VAL A 87 -5.09 5.63 13.29
N ALA A 88 -5.12 6.96 13.39
CA ALA A 88 -5.55 7.68 14.58
C ALA A 88 -7.01 7.35 14.94
N ALA A 89 -7.93 7.37 13.98
CA ALA A 89 -9.33 7.03 14.20
C ALA A 89 -9.51 5.62 14.78
N TYR A 90 -8.86 4.62 14.19
CA TYR A 90 -8.91 3.23 14.67
C TYR A 90 -8.30 3.07 16.06
N ARG A 91 -7.19 3.76 16.33
CA ARG A 91 -6.58 3.76 17.66
C ARG A 91 -7.52 4.36 18.70
N MET A 92 -8.14 5.50 18.39
CA MET A 92 -9.08 6.18 19.29
C MET A 92 -10.34 5.35 19.51
N ALA A 93 -10.91 4.78 18.46
CA ALA A 93 -12.07 3.88 18.55
C ALA A 93 -11.79 2.71 19.50
N LYS A 94 -10.58 2.11 19.42
CA LYS A 94 -10.14 1.05 20.32
C LYS A 94 -9.94 1.54 21.76
N GLU A 95 -9.30 2.70 21.95
CA GLU A 95 -9.09 3.31 23.28
C GLU A 95 -10.43 3.68 23.96
N MET A 96 -11.43 4.08 23.18
CA MET A 96 -12.75 4.52 23.66
C MET A 96 -13.81 3.42 23.65
N ASN A 97 -13.51 2.25 23.07
CA ASN A 97 -14.44 1.14 22.85
C ASN A 97 -15.73 1.55 22.11
N VAL A 98 -15.56 2.27 21.00
CA VAL A 98 -16.65 2.73 20.11
C VAL A 98 -16.42 2.28 18.67
N ASN A 99 -17.40 2.47 17.79
CA ASN A 99 -17.22 2.20 16.37
C ASN A 99 -16.33 3.28 15.74
N VAL A 100 -15.44 2.89 14.83
CA VAL A 100 -14.59 3.83 14.08
C VAL A 100 -15.41 4.79 13.21
N SER A 101 -16.64 4.40 12.81
CA SER A 101 -17.56 5.28 12.08
C SER A 101 -17.94 6.54 12.87
N ASP A 102 -17.82 6.50 14.19
CA ASP A 102 -18.20 7.59 15.09
C ASP A 102 -17.04 8.55 15.37
N ILE A 103 -15.84 8.24 14.84
CA ILE A 103 -14.62 9.00 15.05
C ILE A 103 -14.30 9.83 13.80
N ASP A 104 -14.14 11.14 13.98
CA ASP A 104 -13.58 12.03 12.96
C ASP A 104 -12.06 11.76 12.84
N PRO A 105 -11.57 11.26 11.68
CA PRO A 105 -10.17 10.88 11.53
C PRO A 105 -9.18 12.03 11.71
N ARG A 106 -9.56 13.24 11.27
CA ARG A 106 -8.71 14.42 11.38
C ARG A 106 -8.59 14.89 12.83
N LYS A 107 -9.70 14.92 13.57
CA LYS A 107 -9.67 15.26 15.00
C LYS A 107 -8.91 14.23 15.81
N ALA A 108 -9.03 12.95 15.47
CA ALA A 108 -8.25 11.90 16.12
C ALA A 108 -6.75 12.08 15.88
N PHE A 109 -6.35 12.43 14.66
CA PHE A 109 -4.97 12.72 14.30
C PHE A 109 -4.41 13.92 15.08
N GLU A 110 -5.14 15.04 15.09
CA GLU A 110 -4.78 16.25 15.83
C GLU A 110 -4.64 15.96 17.34
N TYR A 111 -5.53 15.14 17.91
CA TYR A 111 -5.43 14.69 19.30
C TYR A 111 -4.13 13.93 19.58
N TYR A 112 -3.75 12.94 18.76
CA TYR A 112 -2.52 12.18 19.01
C TYR A 112 -1.24 12.98 18.77
N LEU A 113 -1.25 13.90 17.80
CA LEU A 113 -0.16 14.86 17.61
C LEU A 113 0.03 15.73 18.85
N SER A 114 -1.05 16.29 19.40
CA SER A 114 -1.00 17.11 20.62
C SER A 114 -0.48 16.37 21.85
N LYS A 115 -0.60 15.03 21.87
CA LYS A 115 -0.14 14.17 22.97
C LYS A 115 1.26 13.60 22.79
N ASN A 116 2.00 13.98 21.74
CA ASN A 116 3.30 13.39 21.39
C ASN A 116 3.28 11.85 21.32
N LYS A 117 2.11 11.24 21.08
CA LYS A 117 2.01 9.79 20.87
C LYS A 117 2.44 9.52 19.43
N LYS A 118 3.46 8.68 19.23
CA LYS A 118 3.83 8.21 17.89
C LYS A 118 2.63 7.51 17.25
N LEU A 119 2.18 8.01 16.09
CA LEU A 119 1.17 7.36 15.27
C LEU A 119 1.74 6.10 14.62
#